data_AF-A0AAW4FMY2-F1
#
_entry.id   AF-A0AAW4FMY2-F1
#
_cell.length_a   1.000
_cell.length_b   1.000
_cell.length_c   1.000
_cell.angle_alpha   90.00
_cell.angle_beta   90.00
_cell.angle_gamma   90.00
#
_symmetry.space_group_name_H-M   'P 1'
#
loop_
_entity.id
_entity.type
_entity.pdbx_description
1 polymer ?
#
loop_
_entity_poly.entity_id
_entity_poly.type
_entity_poly.pdbx_seq_one_letter_code
_entity_poly.pdbx_strand_id
1 'polypeptide(L)'
;MPKPKERSDSEPRLGATAKFAYDRMTVERFRNAFPRARWNEEQRSWFVPGKTAGKRIAQWLARESENLDLYADAKGRDAYAFDPISSQYLQIEDDIQIRTPYSRDVVEQLRLIPWARWDDEMHAWRVPFRSYEALRRSWPDIDAAARASEPEERKRRKEAEKHTAKSERAKLRYAERRRRRYPVPAGALPPIGQAVTTCSYRVVIIAEVAGEYAEPDDIKRFYPHAAGDPRDFVWVRWRPASLAELVATWPAREKPNAFEKARGWWRPVLDELREARSEARRLERKKQRRTAPPSERARGAAHEGTH
;
A
#
# COMPACT_ATOMS: atom_id res chain seq x y z
N MET A 1 -30.38 76.90 11.10
CA MET A 1 -31.19 75.94 11.89
C MET A 1 -30.55 74.56 11.76
N PRO A 2 -29.76 74.09 12.73
CA PRO A 2 -29.05 72.81 12.62
C PRO A 2 -29.99 71.63 12.95
N LYS A 3 -29.82 70.55 12.17
CA LYS A 3 -30.53 69.26 12.28
C LYS A 3 -30.20 68.54 13.61
N PRO A 4 -31.12 67.72 14.15
CA PRO A 4 -30.86 66.94 15.36
C PRO A 4 -29.88 65.79 15.09
N LYS A 5 -29.01 65.58 16.09
CA LYS A 5 -27.92 64.61 16.14
C LYS A 5 -28.40 63.17 15.91
N GLU A 6 -27.74 62.48 14.98
CA GLU A 6 -27.64 61.02 15.00
C GLU A 6 -27.00 60.58 16.33
N ARG A 7 -27.73 59.77 17.11
CA ARG A 7 -27.15 59.05 18.24
C ARG A 7 -26.41 57.83 17.69
N SER A 8 -25.11 57.98 17.52
CA SER A 8 -24.18 56.86 17.53
C SER A 8 -24.13 56.28 18.95
N ASP A 9 -24.78 55.15 19.18
CA ASP A 9 -24.50 54.29 20.32
C ASP A 9 -24.84 52.84 19.95
N SER A 10 -23.82 52.09 19.55
CA SER A 10 -23.85 50.64 19.71
C SER A 10 -22.43 50.19 20.04
N GLU A 11 -22.17 50.08 21.34
CA GLU A 11 -21.11 49.22 21.87
C GLU A 11 -21.06 47.91 21.07
N PRO A 12 -19.87 47.32 20.84
CA PRO A 12 -19.78 46.03 20.17
C PRO A 12 -20.64 45.03 20.97
N ARG A 13 -21.76 44.59 20.39
CA ARG A 13 -22.65 43.60 21.02
C ARG A 13 -21.87 42.31 21.20
N LEU A 14 -21.24 42.14 22.36
CA LEU A 14 -20.48 40.95 22.72
C LEU A 14 -21.44 39.76 22.78
N GLY A 15 -21.43 38.94 21.74
CA GLY A 15 -22.27 37.76 21.59
C GLY A 15 -21.72 36.84 20.51
N ALA A 16 -22.30 35.65 20.39
CA ALA A 16 -21.88 34.66 19.41
C ALA A 16 -23.07 34.11 18.63
N THR A 17 -22.82 33.73 17.39
CA THR A 17 -23.81 33.16 16.48
C THR A 17 -23.63 31.65 16.36
N ALA A 18 -24.74 30.91 16.38
CA ALA A 18 -24.79 29.47 16.14
C ALA A 18 -25.55 29.19 14.83
N LYS A 19 -25.00 28.30 14.01
CA LYS A 19 -25.65 27.77 12.78
C LYS A 19 -25.68 26.25 12.88
N PHE A 20 -26.86 25.67 12.77
CA PHE A 20 -27.10 24.23 12.69
C PHE A 20 -28.32 23.95 11.81
N ALA A 21 -28.46 22.74 11.28
CA ALA A 21 -29.59 22.35 10.44
C ALA A 21 -30.92 22.50 11.19
N TYR A 22 -31.99 22.88 10.49
CA TYR A 22 -33.30 23.02 11.12
C TYR A 22 -33.85 21.64 11.48
N ASP A 23 -33.75 21.30 12.76
CA ASP A 23 -34.47 20.18 13.38
C ASP A 23 -35.33 20.74 14.51
N ARG A 24 -36.63 20.44 14.48
CA ARG A 24 -37.61 20.94 15.44
C ARG A 24 -37.23 20.59 16.87
N MET A 25 -36.75 19.38 17.11
CA MET A 25 -36.33 18.94 18.45
C MET A 25 -35.04 19.63 18.90
N THR A 26 -34.07 19.80 18.00
CA THR A 26 -32.82 20.53 18.28
C THR A 26 -33.07 22.01 18.57
N VAL A 27 -34.01 22.65 17.84
CA VAL A 27 -34.40 24.05 18.06
C VAL A 27 -35.13 24.24 19.39
N GLU A 28 -36.05 23.35 19.75
CA GLU A 28 -36.75 23.40 21.05
C GLU A 28 -35.76 23.24 22.22
N ARG A 29 -34.83 22.28 22.13
CA ARG A 29 -33.75 22.10 23.12
C ARG A 29 -32.82 23.32 23.21
N PHE A 30 -32.48 23.92 22.07
CA PHE A 30 -31.65 25.13 22.02
C PHE A 30 -32.35 26.33 22.68
N ARG A 31 -33.65 26.53 22.44
CA ARG A 31 -34.44 27.60 23.08
C ARG A 31 -34.59 27.39 24.58
N ASN A 32 -34.71 26.15 25.03
CA ASN A 32 -34.72 25.83 26.46
C ASN A 32 -33.36 26.13 27.13
N ALA A 33 -32.23 25.82 26.46
CA ALA A 33 -30.89 26.09 26.98
C ALA A 33 -30.48 27.57 26.91
N PHE A 34 -30.99 28.30 25.92
CA PHE A 34 -30.73 29.74 25.70
C PHE A 34 -32.04 30.54 25.53
N PRO A 35 -32.78 30.81 26.61
CA PRO A 35 -34.08 31.51 26.53
C PRO A 35 -34.00 32.94 25.96
N ARG A 36 -32.80 33.56 26.02
CA ARG A 36 -32.52 34.91 25.50
C ARG A 36 -31.94 34.91 24.08
N ALA A 37 -31.85 33.75 23.42
CA ALA A 37 -31.38 33.66 22.05
C ALA A 37 -32.38 34.31 21.08
N ARG A 38 -31.86 34.98 20.05
CA ARG A 38 -32.67 35.62 19.01
C ARG A 38 -32.32 35.04 17.65
N TRP A 39 -33.34 34.73 16.86
CA TRP A 39 -33.15 34.35 15.47
C TRP A 39 -32.82 35.57 14.61
N ASN A 40 -31.82 35.46 13.75
CA ASN A 40 -31.51 36.44 12.72
C ASN A 40 -31.81 35.82 11.35
N GLU A 41 -32.82 36.36 10.66
CA GLU A 41 -33.29 35.86 9.36
C GLU A 41 -32.28 36.08 8.23
N GLU A 42 -31.59 37.22 8.18
CA GLU A 42 -30.59 37.54 7.15
C GLU A 42 -29.42 36.57 7.18
N GLN A 43 -28.97 36.21 8.38
CA GLN A 43 -27.82 35.32 8.58
C GLN A 43 -28.21 33.85 8.73
N ARG A 44 -29.52 33.55 8.78
CA ARG A 44 -30.10 32.24 9.13
C ARG A 44 -29.38 31.60 10.32
N SER A 45 -29.25 32.37 11.40
CA SER A 45 -28.46 31.96 12.58
C SER A 45 -29.08 32.44 13.88
N TRP A 46 -28.78 31.72 14.95
CA TRP A 46 -29.18 32.10 16.31
C TRP A 46 -28.10 32.97 16.94
N PHE A 47 -28.46 34.18 17.38
CA PHE A 47 -27.61 35.05 18.16
C PHE A 47 -27.85 34.84 19.66
N VAL A 48 -26.80 34.49 20.40
CA VAL A 48 -26.83 34.37 21.86
C VAL A 48 -26.05 35.54 22.46
N PRO A 49 -26.68 36.39 23.30
CA PRO A 49 -26.01 37.52 23.93
C PRO A 49 -25.07 37.06 25.05
N GLY A 50 -23.92 37.72 25.19
CA GLY A 50 -23.00 37.56 26.33
C GLY A 50 -21.55 37.23 25.93
N LYS A 51 -20.61 37.67 26.76
CA LYS A 51 -19.16 37.54 26.53
C LYS A 51 -18.66 36.08 26.47
N THR A 52 -19.38 35.14 27.09
CA THR A 52 -19.08 33.69 27.08
C THR A 52 -20.02 32.88 26.18
N ALA A 53 -20.86 33.54 25.38
CA ALA A 53 -21.87 32.90 24.54
C ALA A 53 -21.25 31.86 23.60
N GLY A 54 -20.09 32.16 22.98
CA GLY A 54 -19.41 31.21 22.09
C GLY A 54 -19.01 29.90 22.78
N LYS A 55 -18.44 29.98 23.99
CA LYS A 55 -18.04 28.78 24.76
C LYS A 55 -19.25 27.96 25.20
N ARG A 56 -20.33 28.61 25.62
CA ARG A 56 -21.58 27.94 26.00
C ARG A 56 -22.26 27.27 24.81
N ILE A 57 -22.29 27.93 23.65
CA ILE A 57 -22.80 27.36 22.40
C ILE A 57 -21.98 26.12 22.02
N ALA A 58 -20.65 26.21 22.02
CA ALA A 58 -19.78 25.08 21.68
C ALA A 58 -19.98 23.90 22.64
N GLN A 59 -20.09 24.15 23.94
CA GLN A 59 -20.33 23.10 24.94
C GLN A 59 -21.74 22.49 24.81
N TRP A 60 -22.75 23.29 24.48
CA TRP A 60 -24.10 22.78 24.23
C TRP A 60 -24.14 21.94 22.96
N LEU A 61 -23.52 22.39 21.86
CA LEU A 61 -23.43 21.64 20.61
C LEU A 61 -22.70 20.30 20.81
N ALA A 62 -21.62 20.27 21.61
CA ALA A 62 -20.92 19.03 21.93
C ALA A 62 -21.81 18.02 22.70
N ARG A 63 -22.56 18.50 23.69
CA ARG A 63 -23.52 17.66 24.43
C ARG A 63 -24.68 17.21 23.56
N GLU A 64 -25.12 18.05 22.62
CA GLU A 64 -26.20 17.71 21.71
C GLU A 64 -25.72 16.66 20.70
N SER A 65 -24.48 16.75 20.19
CA SER A 65 -23.90 15.70 19.35
C SER A 65 -23.76 14.38 20.10
N GLU A 66 -23.34 14.39 21.37
CA GLU A 66 -23.29 13.17 22.19
C GLU A 66 -24.68 12.54 22.36
N ASN A 67 -25.71 13.35 22.61
CA ASN A 67 -27.09 12.84 22.69
C ASN A 67 -27.58 12.28 21.35
N LEU A 68 -27.33 12.98 20.24
CA LEU A 68 -27.69 12.52 18.90
C LEU A 68 -26.99 11.22 18.55
N ASP A 69 -25.72 11.05 18.95
CA ASP A 69 -24.97 9.81 18.77
C ASP A 69 -25.64 8.65 19.54
N LEU A 70 -26.03 8.85 20.80
CA LEU A 70 -26.75 7.85 21.60
C LEU A 70 -28.10 7.46 20.99
N TYR A 71 -28.89 8.43 20.51
CA TYR A 71 -30.15 8.13 19.82
C TYR A 71 -29.93 7.41 18.49
N ALA A 72 -28.89 7.77 17.75
CA ALA A 72 -28.53 7.10 16.50
C ALA A 72 -28.06 5.66 16.76
N ASP A 73 -27.31 5.42 17.83
CA ASP A 73 -26.89 4.07 18.23
C ASP A 73 -28.08 3.24 18.71
N ALA A 74 -29.03 3.81 19.46
CA ALA A 74 -30.28 3.12 19.81
C ALA A 74 -31.09 2.72 18.57
N LYS A 75 -31.26 3.65 17.61
CA LYS A 75 -31.91 3.37 16.33
C LYS A 75 -31.17 2.27 15.55
N GLY A 76 -29.84 2.29 15.57
CA GLY A 76 -29.00 1.26 14.95
C GLY A 76 -29.18 -0.12 15.57
N ARG A 77 -29.33 -0.19 16.90
CA ARG A 77 -29.64 -1.42 17.64
C ARG A 77 -31.02 -1.96 17.28
N ASP A 78 -32.03 -1.09 17.17
CA ASP A 78 -33.37 -1.48 16.72
C ASP A 78 -33.34 -2.02 15.28
N ALA A 79 -32.57 -1.39 14.40
CA ALA A 79 -32.37 -1.86 13.02
C ALA A 79 -31.67 -3.24 12.97
N TYR A 80 -30.68 -3.48 13.84
CA TYR A 80 -30.05 -4.79 13.98
C TYR A 80 -31.02 -5.85 14.53
N ALA A 81 -31.82 -5.51 15.55
CA ALA A 81 -32.81 -6.41 16.13
C ALA A 81 -33.90 -6.79 15.12
N PHE A 82 -34.27 -5.87 14.23
CA PHE A 82 -35.25 -6.12 13.17
C PHE A 82 -34.70 -7.05 12.07
N ASP A 83 -33.45 -6.82 11.64
CA ASP A 83 -32.86 -7.56 10.52
C ASP A 83 -31.36 -7.79 10.74
N PRO A 84 -30.99 -8.85 11.49
CA PRO A 84 -29.63 -9.10 11.90
C PRO A 84 -28.79 -9.73 10.78
N ILE A 85 -27.58 -9.19 10.58
CA ILE A 85 -26.56 -9.84 9.76
C ILE A 85 -26.02 -11.07 10.49
N SER A 86 -26.15 -12.25 9.88
CA SER A 86 -25.54 -13.49 10.38
C SER A 86 -24.26 -13.80 9.61
N SER A 87 -23.10 -13.69 10.27
CA SER A 87 -21.81 -14.12 9.72
C SER A 87 -20.83 -14.48 10.84
N GLN A 88 -19.95 -15.45 10.56
CA GLN A 88 -18.90 -15.91 11.47
C GLN A 88 -17.87 -14.83 11.84
N TYR A 89 -17.80 -13.76 11.05
CA TYR A 89 -16.84 -12.68 11.22
C TYR A 89 -17.38 -11.51 12.05
N LEU A 90 -18.64 -11.55 12.45
CA LEU A 90 -19.34 -10.49 13.15
C LEU A 90 -19.65 -10.92 14.59
N GLN A 91 -19.21 -10.11 15.55
CA GLN A 91 -19.48 -10.28 16.97
C GLN A 91 -20.19 -9.04 17.49
N ILE A 92 -21.23 -9.25 18.30
CA ILE A 92 -22.02 -8.16 18.86
C ILE A 92 -21.76 -8.10 20.36
N GLU A 93 -21.29 -6.94 20.83
CA GLU A 93 -21.13 -6.60 22.24
C GLU A 93 -21.80 -5.23 22.46
N ASP A 94 -21.13 -4.29 23.12
CA ASP A 94 -21.58 -2.89 23.21
C ASP A 94 -21.58 -2.17 21.84
N ASP A 95 -20.67 -2.58 20.95
CA ASP A 95 -20.54 -2.14 19.56
C ASP A 95 -20.46 -3.38 18.64
N ILE A 96 -20.56 -3.15 17.32
CA ILE A 96 -20.38 -4.22 16.33
C ILE A 96 -18.87 -4.43 16.11
N GLN A 97 -18.38 -5.63 16.41
CA GLN A 97 -16.99 -6.04 16.22
C GLN A 97 -16.86 -6.95 15.00
N ILE A 98 -15.92 -6.62 14.11
CA ILE A 98 -15.68 -7.39 12.89
C ILE A 98 -14.27 -7.97 12.93
N ARG A 99 -14.19 -9.30 13.01
CA ARG A 99 -12.95 -10.08 13.07
C ARG A 99 -12.78 -10.86 11.77
N THR A 100 -12.21 -10.23 10.76
CA THR A 100 -11.93 -10.85 9.45
C THR A 100 -10.44 -11.14 9.26
N PRO A 101 -10.07 -12.18 8.49
CA PRO A 101 -8.71 -12.35 8.01
C PRO A 101 -8.25 -11.11 7.22
N TYR A 102 -6.96 -10.78 7.33
CA TYR A 102 -6.42 -9.61 6.62
C TYR A 102 -6.57 -9.74 5.10
N SER A 103 -7.40 -8.86 4.55
CA SER A 103 -7.59 -8.64 3.13
C SER A 103 -7.58 -7.14 2.85
N ARG A 104 -6.87 -6.74 1.80
CA ARG A 104 -6.84 -5.34 1.38
C ARG A 104 -8.24 -4.85 1.04
N ASP A 105 -9.01 -5.67 0.33
CA ASP A 105 -10.35 -5.33 -0.12
C ASP A 105 -11.30 -5.17 1.08
N VAL A 106 -11.20 -6.06 2.08
CA VAL A 106 -11.98 -5.94 3.33
C VAL A 106 -11.64 -4.65 4.07
N VAL A 107 -10.36 -4.30 4.18
CA VAL A 107 -9.94 -3.03 4.83
C VAL A 107 -10.45 -1.82 4.05
N GLU A 108 -10.40 -1.85 2.71
CA GLU A 108 -10.91 -0.76 1.88
C GLU A 108 -12.42 -0.58 2.06
N GLN A 109 -13.19 -1.66 2.10
CA GLN A 109 -14.63 -1.60 2.37
C GLN A 109 -14.96 -1.12 3.79
N LEU A 110 -14.23 -1.60 4.80
CA LEU A 110 -14.46 -1.20 6.20
C LEU A 110 -14.15 0.28 6.46
N ARG A 111 -13.21 0.87 5.72
CA ARG A 111 -12.91 2.31 5.77
C ARG A 111 -14.00 3.20 5.17
N LEU A 112 -14.85 2.66 4.29
CA LEU A 112 -15.97 3.40 3.73
C LEU A 112 -17.13 3.54 4.72
N ILE A 113 -17.17 2.68 5.75
CA ILE A 113 -18.22 2.71 6.76
C ILE A 113 -17.96 3.88 7.72
N PRO A 114 -18.93 4.79 7.88
CA PRO A 114 -18.80 5.91 8.81
C PRO A 114 -18.49 5.44 10.24
N TRP A 115 -17.65 6.18 10.95
CA TRP A 115 -17.23 5.89 12.33
C TRP A 115 -16.59 4.51 12.59
N ALA A 116 -16.34 3.71 11.56
CA ALA A 116 -15.60 2.47 11.68
C ALA A 116 -14.14 2.77 12.04
N ARG A 117 -13.61 2.07 13.04
CA ARG A 117 -12.23 2.22 13.49
C ARG A 117 -11.58 0.87 13.76
N TRP A 118 -10.29 0.79 13.48
CA TRP A 118 -9.50 -0.35 13.90
C TRP A 118 -9.23 -0.28 15.40
N ASP A 119 -9.40 -1.40 16.08
CA ASP A 119 -9.02 -1.59 17.47
C ASP A 119 -7.81 -2.53 17.56
N ASP A 120 -6.67 -1.97 17.96
CA ASP A 120 -5.41 -2.72 18.01
C ASP A 120 -5.39 -3.73 19.16
N GLU A 121 -6.05 -3.44 20.28
CA GLU A 121 -6.12 -4.34 21.44
C GLU A 121 -6.93 -5.60 21.14
N MET A 122 -8.11 -5.42 20.52
CA MET A 122 -9.00 -6.52 20.17
C MET A 122 -8.65 -7.17 18.83
N HIS A 123 -7.75 -6.56 18.06
CA HIS A 123 -7.46 -6.88 16.64
C HIS A 123 -8.74 -7.02 15.81
N ALA A 124 -9.66 -6.06 15.98
CA ALA A 124 -10.98 -6.09 15.37
C ALA A 124 -11.38 -4.69 14.88
N TRP A 125 -12.22 -4.62 13.87
CA TRP A 125 -12.87 -3.37 13.51
C TRP A 125 -14.05 -3.13 14.44
N ARG A 126 -14.08 -1.97 15.09
CA ARG A 126 -15.23 -1.48 15.87
C ARG A 126 -16.09 -0.57 15.00
N VAL A 127 -17.36 -0.91 14.89
CA VAL A 127 -18.37 -0.15 14.16
C VAL A 127 -19.52 0.18 15.12
N PRO A 128 -19.77 1.46 15.40
CA PRO A 128 -20.92 1.86 16.21
C PRO A 128 -22.24 1.48 15.53
N PHE A 129 -23.27 1.17 16.34
CA PHE A 129 -24.58 0.75 15.84
C PHE A 129 -25.25 1.78 14.92
N ARG A 130 -25.01 3.08 15.10
CA ARG A 130 -25.48 4.14 14.18
C ARG A 130 -25.04 3.94 12.72
N SER A 131 -24.01 3.13 12.50
CA SER A 131 -23.46 2.83 11.17
C SER A 131 -23.94 1.49 10.63
N TYR A 132 -24.88 0.83 11.31
CA TYR A 132 -25.34 -0.51 10.99
C TYR A 132 -25.89 -0.63 9.56
N GLU A 133 -26.71 0.32 9.10
CA GLU A 133 -27.26 0.28 7.74
C GLU A 133 -26.15 0.38 6.66
N ALA A 134 -25.13 1.21 6.91
CA ALA A 134 -23.99 1.35 6.01
C ALA A 134 -23.13 0.07 5.99
N LEU A 135 -22.92 -0.54 7.17
CA LEU A 135 -22.28 -1.83 7.31
C LEU A 135 -23.06 -2.91 6.56
N ARG A 136 -24.38 -2.97 6.76
CA ARG A 136 -25.28 -3.94 6.12
C ARG A 136 -25.23 -3.87 4.60
N ARG A 137 -25.23 -2.66 4.04
CA ARG A 137 -25.13 -2.44 2.59
C ARG A 137 -23.81 -2.97 2.02
N SER A 138 -22.71 -2.82 2.77
CA SER A 138 -21.36 -3.20 2.33
C SER A 138 -20.99 -4.63 2.75
N TRP A 139 -21.81 -5.29 3.58
CA TRP A 139 -21.53 -6.60 4.16
C TRP A 139 -21.33 -7.71 3.12
N PRO A 140 -22.13 -7.81 2.03
CA PRO A 140 -21.93 -8.87 1.03
C PRO A 140 -20.52 -8.85 0.41
N ASP A 141 -20.00 -7.66 0.13
CA ASP A 141 -18.66 -7.48 -0.45
C ASP A 141 -17.57 -7.80 0.58
N ILE A 142 -17.77 -7.39 1.83
CA ILE A 142 -16.87 -7.69 2.95
C ILE A 142 -16.81 -9.21 3.21
N ASP A 143 -17.96 -9.88 3.26
CA ASP A 143 -18.05 -11.32 3.53
C ASP A 143 -17.43 -12.14 2.39
N ALA A 144 -17.71 -11.77 1.13
CA ALA A 144 -17.10 -12.39 -0.03
C ALA A 144 -15.57 -12.21 -0.05
N ALA A 145 -15.08 -11.00 0.22
CA ALA A 145 -13.65 -10.71 0.27
C ALA A 145 -12.93 -11.37 1.45
N ALA A 146 -13.63 -11.54 2.57
CA ALA A 146 -13.14 -12.27 3.75
C ALA A 146 -12.99 -13.77 3.45
N ARG A 147 -14.02 -14.41 2.87
CA ARG A 147 -13.98 -15.82 2.44
C ARG A 147 -12.89 -16.07 1.40
N ALA A 148 -12.81 -15.23 0.37
CA ALA A 148 -11.76 -15.29 -0.66
C ALA A 148 -10.33 -15.15 -0.09
N SER A 149 -10.22 -14.54 1.08
CA SER A 149 -8.95 -14.33 1.78
C SER A 149 -8.63 -15.38 2.83
N GLU A 150 -9.52 -16.36 3.05
CA GLU A 150 -9.24 -17.47 3.94
C GLU A 150 -7.92 -18.14 3.52
N PRO A 151 -7.02 -18.43 4.49
CA PRO A 151 -5.71 -19.02 4.21
C PRO A 151 -5.78 -20.31 3.38
N GLU A 152 -6.89 -21.04 3.47
CA GLU A 152 -7.14 -22.27 2.73
C GLU A 152 -7.45 -22.02 1.25
N GLU A 153 -8.28 -21.03 0.92
CA GLU A 153 -8.55 -20.65 -0.48
C GLU A 153 -7.30 -20.05 -1.14
N ARG A 154 -6.51 -19.27 -0.39
CA ARG A 154 -5.21 -18.77 -0.85
C ARG A 154 -4.22 -19.91 -1.13
N LYS A 155 -4.24 -20.99 -0.34
CA LYS A 155 -3.42 -22.19 -0.60
C LYS A 155 -3.92 -22.92 -1.84
N ARG A 156 -5.23 -23.17 -1.96
CA ARG A 156 -5.84 -23.84 -3.13
C ARG A 156 -5.58 -23.08 -4.43
N ARG A 157 -5.67 -21.74 -4.43
CA ARG A 157 -5.34 -20.91 -5.60
C ARG A 157 -3.86 -20.98 -5.96
N LYS A 158 -2.96 -20.93 -4.97
CA LYS A 158 -1.52 -21.10 -5.20
C LYS A 158 -1.19 -22.51 -5.72
N GLU A 159 -1.94 -23.52 -5.30
CA GLU A 159 -1.79 -24.89 -5.80
C GLU A 159 -2.30 -25.03 -7.24
N ALA A 160 -3.47 -24.48 -7.56
CA ALA A 160 -3.97 -24.42 -8.94
C ALA A 160 -3.01 -23.64 -9.88
N GLU A 161 -2.45 -22.52 -9.41
CA GLU A 161 -1.46 -21.74 -10.17
C GLU A 161 -0.12 -22.48 -10.31
N LYS A 162 0.28 -23.31 -9.33
CA LYS A 162 1.51 -24.13 -9.40
C LYS A 162 1.46 -25.14 -10.54
N HIS A 163 0.30 -25.69 -10.88
CA HIS A 163 0.10 -26.68 -11.95
C HIS A 163 -0.09 -26.06 -13.33
N THR A 164 -0.06 -24.74 -13.45
CA THR A 164 -0.16 -24.08 -14.77
C THR A 164 1.12 -24.29 -15.58
N ALA A 165 1.01 -24.53 -16.89
CA ALA A 165 2.18 -24.67 -17.79
C ALA A 165 3.18 -23.50 -17.71
N LYS A 166 2.70 -22.29 -17.38
CA LYS A 166 3.53 -21.10 -17.12
C LYS A 166 4.42 -21.27 -15.89
N SER A 167 3.92 -21.89 -14.82
CA SER A 167 4.66 -22.19 -13.59
C SER A 167 5.76 -23.23 -13.88
N GLU A 168 5.43 -24.30 -14.60
CA GLU A 168 6.42 -25.31 -15.00
C GLU A 168 7.55 -24.71 -15.87
N ARG A 169 7.22 -23.88 -16.86
CA ARG A 169 8.23 -23.15 -17.65
C ARG A 169 9.09 -22.22 -16.78
N ALA A 170 8.50 -21.58 -15.77
CA ALA A 170 9.25 -20.73 -14.84
C ALA A 170 10.18 -21.55 -13.93
N LYS A 171 9.73 -22.71 -13.42
CA LYS A 171 10.56 -23.65 -12.64
C LYS A 171 11.76 -24.12 -13.43
N LEU A 172 11.55 -24.53 -14.68
CA LEU A 172 12.64 -24.97 -15.58
C LEU A 172 13.65 -23.85 -15.83
N ARG A 173 13.19 -22.62 -16.15
CA ARG A 173 14.09 -21.47 -16.30
C ARG A 173 14.85 -21.12 -15.02
N TYR A 174 14.19 -21.26 -13.87
CA TYR A 174 14.83 -21.02 -12.58
C TYR A 174 15.89 -22.09 -12.27
N ALA A 175 15.60 -23.36 -12.52
CA ALA A 175 16.55 -24.45 -12.38
C ALA A 175 17.77 -24.24 -13.29
N GLU A 176 17.54 -23.85 -14.55
CA GLU A 176 18.62 -23.55 -15.50
C GLU A 176 19.49 -22.38 -15.03
N ARG A 177 18.88 -21.28 -14.56
CA ARG A 177 19.64 -20.15 -13.99
C ARG A 177 20.50 -20.55 -12.78
N ARG A 178 20.07 -21.54 -11.98
CA ARG A 178 20.85 -22.04 -10.83
C ARG A 178 22.09 -22.83 -11.24
N ARG A 179 22.12 -23.41 -12.45
CA ARG A 179 23.32 -24.07 -13.00
C ARG A 179 24.44 -23.06 -13.29
N ARG A 180 24.12 -21.77 -13.39
CA ARG A 180 25.07 -20.67 -13.62
C ARG A 180 25.97 -20.90 -14.84
N ARG A 181 25.41 -21.52 -15.87
CA ARG A 181 26.03 -21.68 -17.19
C ARG A 181 25.43 -20.67 -18.16
N TYR A 182 26.18 -20.34 -19.20
CA TYR A 182 25.75 -19.47 -20.31
C TYR A 182 26.39 -19.96 -21.60
N PRO A 183 25.67 -20.03 -22.73
CA PRO A 183 26.25 -20.48 -23.99
C PRO A 183 27.02 -19.33 -24.63
N VAL A 184 28.23 -19.61 -25.10
CA VAL A 184 29.09 -18.63 -25.79
C VAL A 184 29.62 -19.25 -27.09
N PRO A 185 29.69 -18.51 -28.21
CA PRO A 185 30.28 -19.02 -29.44
C PRO A 185 31.74 -19.46 -29.24
N ALA A 186 32.10 -20.67 -29.68
CA ALA A 186 33.44 -21.25 -29.51
C ALA A 186 34.56 -20.37 -30.08
N GLY A 187 34.29 -19.72 -31.23
CA GLY A 187 35.24 -18.81 -31.89
C GLY A 187 35.34 -17.41 -31.28
N ALA A 188 34.56 -17.07 -30.24
CA ALA A 188 34.52 -15.73 -29.67
C ALA A 188 34.26 -15.75 -28.15
N LEU A 189 35.25 -16.25 -27.40
CA LEU A 189 35.19 -16.39 -25.94
C LEU A 189 35.28 -15.03 -25.21
N PRO A 190 34.54 -14.83 -24.11
CA PRO A 190 34.63 -13.65 -23.27
C PRO A 190 35.89 -13.65 -22.42
N PRO A 191 36.37 -12.45 -22.01
CA PRO A 191 37.47 -12.34 -21.07
C PRO A 191 37.07 -12.91 -19.70
N ILE A 192 37.87 -13.87 -19.20
CA ILE A 192 37.67 -14.48 -17.89
C ILE A 192 37.99 -13.46 -16.78
N GLY A 193 37.20 -13.46 -15.71
CA GLY A 193 37.38 -12.57 -14.56
C GLY A 193 36.93 -11.13 -14.79
N GLN A 194 36.41 -10.79 -15.98
CA GLN A 194 35.91 -9.46 -16.29
C GLN A 194 34.38 -9.44 -16.31
N ALA A 195 33.81 -8.26 -15.99
CA ALA A 195 32.38 -8.04 -16.10
C ALA A 195 31.98 -7.89 -17.58
N VAL A 196 31.03 -8.72 -18.01
CA VAL A 196 30.45 -8.72 -19.35
C VAL A 196 28.95 -8.62 -19.25
N THR A 197 28.33 -7.91 -20.18
CA THR A 197 26.87 -7.92 -20.33
C THR A 197 26.47 -9.09 -21.23
N THR A 198 25.44 -9.82 -20.80
CA THR A 198 24.85 -10.95 -21.53
C THR A 198 23.41 -10.65 -21.92
N CYS A 199 22.94 -11.25 -23.01
CA CYS A 199 21.54 -11.13 -23.46
C CYS A 199 20.52 -11.61 -22.40
N SER A 200 20.87 -12.62 -21.60
CA SER A 200 19.92 -13.27 -20.67
C SER A 200 20.10 -12.88 -19.21
N TYR A 201 21.30 -12.51 -18.77
CA TYR A 201 21.62 -12.35 -17.35
C TYR A 201 22.18 -10.98 -16.97
N ARG A 202 22.13 -9.99 -17.88
CA ARG A 202 22.70 -8.64 -17.69
C ARG A 202 24.21 -8.72 -17.40
N VAL A 203 24.74 -7.82 -16.57
CA VAL A 203 26.16 -7.75 -16.22
C VAL A 203 26.54 -8.89 -15.25
N VAL A 204 27.41 -9.78 -15.71
CA VAL A 204 27.92 -10.93 -14.96
C VAL A 204 29.43 -11.04 -15.10
N ILE A 205 30.08 -11.80 -14.22
CA ILE A 205 31.50 -12.13 -14.38
C ILE A 205 31.60 -13.56 -14.85
N ILE A 206 32.36 -13.78 -15.93
CA ILE A 206 32.69 -15.12 -16.39
C ILE A 206 33.80 -15.67 -15.51
N ALA A 207 33.51 -16.75 -14.81
CA ALA A 207 34.43 -17.39 -13.88
C ALA A 207 35.34 -18.39 -14.59
N GLU A 208 34.79 -19.20 -15.48
CA GLU A 208 35.53 -20.21 -16.24
C GLU A 208 34.82 -20.59 -17.54
N VAL A 209 35.59 -21.11 -18.49
CA VAL A 209 35.07 -21.75 -19.71
C VAL A 209 35.13 -23.26 -19.47
N ALA A 210 33.97 -23.94 -19.50
CA ALA A 210 33.90 -25.36 -19.16
C ALA A 210 34.49 -26.26 -20.26
N GLY A 211 34.56 -25.78 -21.50
CA GLY A 211 35.05 -26.55 -22.66
C GLY A 211 34.03 -27.55 -23.21
N GLU A 212 32.89 -27.72 -22.55
CA GLU A 212 31.77 -28.55 -23.00
C GLU A 212 30.93 -27.83 -24.06
N TYR A 213 30.67 -28.50 -25.19
CA TYR A 213 29.74 -27.99 -26.20
C TYR A 213 28.31 -27.98 -25.67
N ALA A 214 27.59 -26.92 -25.99
CA ALA A 214 26.20 -26.74 -25.61
C ALA A 214 25.28 -27.46 -26.60
N GLU A 215 24.41 -28.32 -26.07
CA GLU A 215 23.45 -29.06 -26.88
C GLU A 215 22.45 -28.08 -27.54
N PRO A 216 22.22 -28.17 -28.87
CA PRO A 216 21.37 -27.22 -29.59
C PRO A 216 19.94 -27.10 -29.03
N ASP A 217 19.39 -28.17 -28.47
CA ASP A 217 18.04 -28.18 -27.91
C ASP A 217 17.96 -27.44 -26.55
N ASP A 218 18.99 -27.55 -25.72
CA ASP A 218 19.12 -26.77 -24.48
C ASP A 218 19.24 -25.27 -24.81
N ILE A 219 20.00 -24.92 -25.84
CA ILE A 219 20.15 -23.53 -26.32
C ILE A 219 18.81 -22.98 -26.79
N LYS A 220 18.10 -23.69 -27.68
CA LYS A 220 16.78 -23.28 -28.18
C LYS A 220 15.77 -23.08 -27.07
N ARG A 221 15.80 -23.94 -26.05
CA ARG A 221 14.83 -23.94 -24.95
C ARG A 221 15.05 -22.78 -23.97
N PHE A 222 16.29 -22.41 -23.67
CA PHE A 222 16.61 -21.46 -22.60
C PHE A 222 17.24 -20.15 -23.07
N TYR A 223 17.86 -20.14 -24.25
CA TYR A 223 18.64 -19.02 -24.78
C TYR A 223 18.23 -18.67 -26.23
N PRO A 224 17.05 -18.04 -26.43
CA PRO A 224 16.52 -17.77 -27.77
C PRO A 224 17.43 -16.93 -28.68
N HIS A 225 18.30 -16.10 -28.09
CA HIS A 225 19.25 -15.28 -28.84
C HIS A 225 20.33 -16.10 -29.57
N ALA A 226 20.62 -17.31 -29.10
CA ALA A 226 21.63 -18.22 -29.66
C ALA A 226 20.99 -19.37 -30.48
N ALA A 227 19.67 -19.48 -30.46
CA ALA A 227 18.92 -20.61 -31.05
C ALA A 227 18.99 -20.72 -32.58
N GLY A 228 19.25 -19.60 -33.27
CA GLY A 228 19.29 -19.51 -34.73
C GLY A 228 20.69 -19.20 -35.30
N ASP A 229 21.72 -19.31 -34.47
CA ASP A 229 23.10 -19.02 -34.87
C ASP A 229 23.78 -20.32 -35.34
N PRO A 230 24.41 -20.35 -36.53
CA PRO A 230 25.05 -21.55 -37.06
C PRO A 230 26.37 -21.91 -36.37
N ARG A 231 26.86 -21.09 -35.43
CA ARG A 231 28.13 -21.33 -34.71
C ARG A 231 27.98 -22.39 -33.62
N ASP A 232 29.07 -23.09 -33.34
CA ASP A 232 29.15 -23.96 -32.16
C ASP A 232 29.23 -23.14 -30.88
N PHE A 233 28.47 -23.54 -29.86
CA PHE A 233 28.47 -22.90 -28.55
C PHE A 233 29.14 -23.79 -27.51
N VAL A 234 29.88 -23.16 -26.61
CA VAL A 234 30.53 -23.78 -25.44
C VAL A 234 29.91 -23.18 -24.19
N TRP A 235 29.75 -24.00 -23.15
CA TRP A 235 29.30 -23.53 -21.85
C TRP A 235 30.40 -22.75 -21.13
N VAL A 236 30.05 -21.55 -20.66
CA VAL A 236 30.84 -20.81 -19.67
C VAL A 236 30.09 -20.75 -18.35
N ARG A 237 30.82 -20.77 -17.24
CA ARG A 237 30.23 -20.55 -15.92
C ARG A 237 30.38 -19.09 -15.53
N TRP A 238 29.30 -18.55 -14.98
CA TRP A 238 29.25 -17.16 -14.56
C TRP A 238 28.89 -17.05 -13.08
N ARG A 239 29.23 -15.89 -12.50
CA ARG A 239 28.80 -15.50 -11.17
C ARG A 239 28.28 -14.07 -11.17
N PRO A 240 27.38 -13.71 -10.24
CA PRO A 240 27.02 -12.32 -10.06
C PRO A 240 28.26 -11.49 -9.75
N ALA A 241 28.35 -10.31 -10.35
CA ALA A 241 29.42 -9.36 -10.08
C ALA A 241 29.22 -8.72 -8.70
N SER A 242 30.29 -8.56 -7.94
CA SER A 242 30.27 -7.79 -6.69
C SER A 242 30.25 -6.29 -6.98
N LEU A 243 29.85 -5.48 -6.00
CA LEU A 243 29.86 -4.03 -6.16
C LEU A 243 31.26 -3.49 -6.48
N ALA A 244 32.30 -4.03 -5.83
CA ALA A 244 33.69 -3.62 -6.05
C ALA A 244 34.13 -3.90 -7.51
N GLU A 245 33.81 -5.08 -8.04
CA GLU A 245 34.15 -5.45 -9.42
C GLU A 245 33.39 -4.59 -10.44
N LEU A 246 32.12 -4.27 -10.18
CA LEU A 246 31.33 -3.39 -11.03
C LEU A 246 31.85 -1.94 -11.03
N VAL A 247 32.43 -1.47 -9.91
CA VAL A 247 33.05 -0.14 -9.82
C VAL A 247 34.40 -0.12 -10.53
N ALA A 248 35.20 -1.19 -10.41
CA ALA A 248 36.48 -1.32 -11.08
C ALA A 248 36.37 -1.54 -12.61
N THR A 249 35.19 -1.95 -13.10
CA THR A 249 34.96 -2.17 -14.53
C THR A 249 34.83 -0.85 -15.29
N TRP A 250 35.66 -0.70 -16.33
CA TRP A 250 35.60 0.42 -17.26
C TRP A 250 34.44 0.24 -18.27
N PRO A 251 33.61 1.28 -18.49
CA PRO A 251 32.51 1.21 -19.44
C PRO A 251 33.00 1.13 -20.89
N ALA A 252 32.25 0.43 -21.74
CA ALA A 252 32.40 0.55 -23.18
C ALA A 252 32.10 1.98 -23.63
N ARG A 253 32.92 2.52 -24.54
CA ARG A 253 32.75 3.87 -25.10
C ARG A 253 31.55 3.96 -26.03
N GLU A 254 31.25 2.87 -26.73
CA GLU A 254 30.17 2.79 -27.70
C GLU A 254 29.11 1.78 -27.27
N LYS A 255 27.89 1.95 -27.79
CA LYS A 255 26.82 0.97 -27.59
C LYS A 255 27.13 -0.31 -28.36
N PRO A 256 26.71 -1.48 -27.85
CA PRO A 256 26.98 -2.74 -28.51
C PRO A 256 26.35 -2.77 -29.90
N ASN A 257 27.15 -3.15 -30.89
CA ASN A 257 26.69 -3.27 -32.26
C ASN A 257 25.81 -4.53 -32.45
N ALA A 258 25.16 -4.67 -33.60
CA ALA A 258 24.27 -5.81 -33.87
C ALA A 258 25.01 -7.16 -33.80
N PHE A 259 26.28 -7.20 -34.22
CA PHE A 259 27.11 -8.40 -34.18
C PHE A 259 27.46 -8.83 -32.75
N GLU A 260 27.79 -7.90 -31.87
CA GLU A 260 28.08 -8.15 -30.46
C GLU A 260 26.84 -8.63 -29.70
N LYS A 261 25.66 -8.08 -30.04
CA LYS A 261 24.39 -8.59 -29.53
C LYS A 261 24.09 -10.00 -30.03
N ALA A 262 24.35 -10.28 -31.31
CA ALA A 262 24.20 -11.61 -31.90
C ALA A 262 25.19 -12.63 -31.29
N ARG A 263 26.43 -12.21 -30.97
CA ARG A 263 27.42 -13.02 -30.23
C ARG A 263 26.92 -13.39 -28.82
N GLY A 264 25.94 -12.66 -28.28
CA GLY A 264 25.33 -12.94 -26.98
C GLY A 264 26.06 -12.31 -25.80
N TRP A 265 27.21 -11.66 -25.99
CA TRP A 265 27.92 -10.95 -24.92
C TRP A 265 28.73 -9.76 -25.44
N TRP A 266 28.83 -8.71 -24.62
CA TRP A 266 29.57 -7.47 -24.91
C TRP A 266 30.14 -6.83 -23.64
N ARG A 267 31.01 -5.83 -23.80
CA ARG A 267 31.49 -5.02 -22.69
C ARG A 267 30.38 -4.11 -22.17
N PRO A 268 30.15 -4.03 -20.85
CA PRO A 268 29.05 -3.25 -20.31
C PRO A 268 29.12 -1.77 -20.68
N VAL A 269 27.98 -1.20 -21.08
CA VAL A 269 27.84 0.25 -21.30
C VAL A 269 27.63 0.95 -19.96
N LEU A 270 27.86 2.26 -19.89
CA LEU A 270 27.75 3.03 -18.64
C LEU A 270 26.37 2.89 -17.97
N ASP A 271 25.28 2.88 -18.74
CA ASP A 271 23.92 2.77 -18.20
C ASP A 271 23.65 1.38 -17.60
N GLU A 272 24.13 0.32 -18.25
CA GLU A 272 24.05 -1.05 -17.75
C GLU A 272 24.84 -1.21 -16.43
N LEU A 273 26.02 -0.57 -16.34
CA LEU A 273 26.81 -0.55 -15.10
C LEU A 273 26.12 0.25 -14.00
N ARG A 274 25.45 1.36 -14.31
CA ARG A 274 24.69 2.15 -13.30
C ARG A 274 23.56 1.32 -12.71
N GLU A 275 22.79 0.62 -13.53
CA GLU A 275 21.74 -0.29 -13.06
C GLU A 275 22.32 -1.41 -12.20
N ALA A 276 23.36 -2.10 -12.69
CA ALA A 276 24.00 -3.20 -11.97
C ALA A 276 24.57 -2.76 -10.62
N ARG A 277 25.21 -1.58 -10.54
CA ARG A 277 25.74 -1.00 -9.30
C ARG A 277 24.62 -0.67 -8.31
N SER A 278 23.49 -0.15 -8.80
CA SER A 278 22.32 0.15 -7.97
C SER A 278 21.71 -1.12 -7.37
N GLU A 279 21.53 -2.16 -8.19
CA GLU A 279 21.05 -3.47 -7.74
C GLU A 279 22.00 -4.11 -6.73
N ALA A 280 23.32 -4.10 -7.00
CA ALA A 280 24.33 -4.62 -6.09
C ALA A 280 24.31 -3.91 -4.72
N ARG A 281 24.24 -2.56 -4.71
CA ARG A 281 24.09 -1.78 -3.47
C ARG A 281 22.83 -2.15 -2.70
N ARG A 282 21.70 -2.33 -3.40
CA ARG A 282 20.43 -2.74 -2.78
C ARG A 282 20.55 -4.13 -2.14
N LEU A 283 21.20 -5.07 -2.80
CA LEU A 283 21.42 -6.42 -2.29
C LEU A 283 22.34 -6.43 -1.07
N GLU A 284 23.43 -5.64 -1.09
CA GLU A 284 24.33 -5.49 0.06
C GLU A 284 23.61 -4.88 1.26
N ARG A 285 22.85 -3.80 1.08
CA ARG A 285 22.01 -3.22 2.16
C ARG A 285 21.03 -4.23 2.75
N LYS A 286 20.39 -5.04 1.90
CA LYS A 286 19.48 -6.09 2.36
C LYS A 286 20.22 -7.18 3.15
N LYS A 287 21.43 -7.56 2.72
CA LYS A 287 22.27 -8.52 3.45
C LYS A 287 22.69 -7.96 4.80
N GLN A 288 23.16 -6.71 4.85
CA GLN A 288 23.51 -6.01 6.10
C GLN A 288 22.33 -5.96 7.07
N ARG A 289 21.13 -5.57 6.62
CA ARG A 289 19.92 -5.58 7.46
C ARG A 289 19.59 -6.97 8.04
N ARG A 290 19.83 -8.04 7.26
CA ARG A 290 19.60 -9.43 7.68
C ARG A 290 20.66 -9.96 8.64
N THR A 291 21.89 -9.45 8.58
CA THR A 291 22.99 -9.86 9.47
C THR A 291 23.10 -8.95 10.69
N ALA A 292 22.52 -7.76 10.67
CA ALA A 292 22.52 -6.83 11.81
C ALA A 292 21.81 -7.45 13.03
N PRO A 293 22.42 -7.34 14.24
CA PRO A 293 21.85 -7.84 15.48
C PRO A 293 20.51 -7.13 15.82
N PRO A 294 19.63 -7.77 16.61
CA PRO A 294 18.28 -7.25 16.89
C PRO A 294 18.26 -5.84 17.51
N SER A 295 19.31 -5.45 18.23
CA SER A 295 19.45 -4.14 18.89
C SER A 295 19.56 -2.96 17.93
N GLU A 296 20.05 -3.15 16.70
CA GLU A 296 20.13 -2.10 15.67
C GLU A 296 18.88 -2.01 14.80
N ARG A 297 18.13 -3.12 14.65
CA ARG A 297 16.87 -3.14 13.90
C ARG A 297 15.78 -2.28 14.56
N ALA A 298 15.77 -2.24 15.90
CA ALA A 298 14.83 -1.41 16.66
C ALA A 298 15.13 0.09 16.55
N ARG A 299 16.42 0.48 16.43
CA ARG A 299 16.81 1.91 16.31
C ARG A 299 16.52 2.50 14.93
N GLY A 300 16.57 1.70 13.87
CA GLY A 300 16.27 2.15 12.51
C GLY A 300 14.78 2.43 12.25
N ALA A 301 13.87 1.72 12.94
CA ALA A 301 12.43 1.95 12.81
C ALA A 301 11.94 3.20 13.55
N ALA A 302 12.67 3.65 14.59
CA ALA A 302 12.32 4.82 15.38
C ALA A 302 12.65 6.16 14.69
N HIS A 303 13.46 6.16 13.63
CA HIS A 303 13.95 7.39 12.98
C HIS A 303 13.29 7.69 11.61
N GLU A 304 12.47 6.79 11.08
CA GLU A 304 11.69 7.03 9.84
C GLU A 304 10.26 7.56 10.13
N GLY A 305 9.89 7.79 11.40
CA GLY A 305 8.58 8.29 11.82
C GLY A 305 8.51 9.78 12.16
N THR A 306 9.57 10.55 11.90
CA THR A 306 9.60 12.00 12.14
C THR A 306 10.30 12.69 10.99
N HIS A 307 9.55 12.97 9.92
CA HIS A 307 9.66 14.15 9.07
C HIS A 307 8.41 14.27 8.20
#